data_AF-A0A969D2I8-F1
#
_entry.id   AF-A0A969D2I8-F1
#
_cell.length_a   1.000
_cell.length_b   1.000
_cell.length_c   1.000
_cell.angle_alpha   90.00
_cell.angle_beta   90.00
_cell.angle_gamma   90.00
#
_symmetry.space_group_name_H-M   'P 1'
#
loop_
_entity.id
_entity.type
_entity.pdbx_description
1 polymer ?
#
loop_
_entity_poly.entity_id
_entity_poly.type
_entity_poly.pdbx_seq_one_letter_code
_entity_poly.pdbx_strand_id
1 'polypeptide(L)'
;MEEAKLNSGQLDEIKIVSKISRIKSAPDSERALGREESVLRKKIHKLEEDIALWRNNLSFFAASKTADKLKAEFEEKIKEAEDEIKAMKKDLRTLRQAVDE
;
A
#
# COMPACT_ATOMS: atom_id res chain seq x y z
N MET A 1 12.80 -19.20 -3.56
CA MET A 1 12.26 -17.92 -3.02
C MET A 1 11.53 -17.10 -4.07
N GLU A 2 11.93 -17.15 -5.34
CA GLU A 2 11.33 -16.35 -6.42
C GLU A 2 9.92 -16.84 -6.82
N GLU A 3 9.71 -18.16 -6.93
CA GLU A 3 8.38 -18.74 -7.19
C GLU A 3 7.34 -18.40 -6.11
N ALA A 4 7.74 -18.36 -4.84
CA ALA A 4 6.82 -18.06 -3.73
C ALA A 4 6.32 -16.60 -3.79
N LYS A 5 7.21 -15.65 -4.17
CA LYS A 5 6.85 -14.23 -4.34
C LYS A 5 6.00 -14.00 -5.59
N LEU A 6 6.26 -14.74 -6.67
CA LEU A 6 5.40 -14.72 -7.87
C LEU A 6 4.00 -15.23 -7.54
N ASN A 7 3.91 -16.35 -6.82
CA ASN A 7 2.64 -16.97 -6.44
C ASN A 7 1.82 -16.06 -5.49
N SER A 8 2.46 -15.44 -4.49
CA SER A 8 1.79 -14.47 -3.61
C SER A 8 1.28 -13.25 -4.37
N GLY A 9 2.07 -12.71 -5.30
CA GLY A 9 1.65 -11.56 -6.13
C GLY A 9 0.48 -11.86 -7.05
N GLN A 10 0.41 -13.07 -7.63
CA GLN A 10 -0.73 -13.54 -8.41
C GLN A 10 -1.98 -13.72 -7.55
N LEU A 11 -1.82 -14.30 -6.36
CA LEU A 11 -2.91 -14.48 -5.42
C LEU A 11 -3.54 -13.14 -5.00
N ASP A 12 -2.73 -12.13 -4.73
CA ASP A 12 -3.21 -10.81 -4.34
C ASP A 12 -3.93 -10.09 -5.49
N GLU A 13 -3.46 -10.27 -6.72
CA GLU A 13 -4.15 -9.78 -7.93
C GLU A 13 -5.52 -10.44 -8.14
N ILE A 14 -5.62 -11.76 -7.94
CA ILE A 14 -6.89 -12.48 -8.02
C ILE A 14 -7.87 -12.00 -6.95
N LYS A 15 -7.39 -11.73 -5.73
CA LYS A 15 -8.23 -11.22 -4.62
C LYS A 15 -8.83 -9.86 -4.97
N ILE A 16 -8.03 -8.92 -5.48
CA ILE A 16 -8.53 -7.57 -5.80
C ILE A 16 -9.55 -7.62 -6.95
N VAL A 17 -9.28 -8.40 -8.00
CA VAL A 17 -10.22 -8.59 -9.11
C VAL A 17 -11.53 -9.20 -8.62
N SER A 18 -11.46 -10.26 -7.80
CA SER A 18 -12.65 -10.91 -7.24
C SER A 18 -13.48 -9.96 -6.38
N LYS A 19 -12.82 -9.12 -5.56
CA LYS A 19 -13.47 -8.08 -4.76
C LYS A 19 -14.18 -7.06 -5.66
N ILE A 20 -13.51 -6.59 -6.71
CA ILE A 20 -14.07 -5.63 -7.68
C ILE A 20 -15.29 -6.24 -8.38
N SER A 21 -15.20 -7.47 -8.89
CA SER A 21 -16.32 -8.15 -9.55
C SER A 21 -17.53 -8.28 -8.63
N ARG A 22 -17.30 -8.58 -7.34
CA ARG A 22 -18.38 -8.62 -6.34
C ARG A 22 -19.03 -7.26 -6.15
N ILE A 23 -18.24 -6.18 -6.07
CA ILE A 23 -18.76 -4.81 -5.94
C ILE A 23 -19.54 -4.42 -7.20
N LYS A 24 -19.03 -4.72 -8.41
CA LYS A 24 -19.71 -4.45 -9.69
C LYS A 24 -21.08 -5.11 -9.79
N SER A 25 -21.26 -6.28 -9.18
CA SER A 25 -22.54 -7.00 -9.19
C SER A 25 -23.65 -6.38 -8.32
N ALA A 26 -23.31 -5.40 -7.48
CA ALA A 26 -24.26 -4.75 -6.57
C ALA A 26 -25.00 -3.58 -7.24
N PRO A 27 -26.26 -3.26 -6.84
CA PRO A 27 -27.03 -2.15 -7.43
C PRO A 27 -26.43 -0.75 -7.23
N ASP A 28 -25.59 -0.54 -6.22
CA ASP A 28 -24.91 0.74 -5.89
C ASP A 28 -23.40 0.63 -6.15
N SER A 29 -23.02 -0.12 -7.20
CA SER A 29 -21.63 -0.50 -7.49
C SER A 29 -20.72 0.69 -7.74
N GLU A 30 -21.16 1.70 -8.51
CA GLU A 30 -20.39 2.90 -8.82
C GLU A 30 -20.00 3.67 -7.55
N ARG A 31 -20.98 3.90 -6.66
CA ARG A 31 -20.74 4.57 -5.38
C ARG A 31 -19.86 3.73 -4.45
N ALA A 32 -20.03 2.41 -4.45
CA ALA A 32 -19.22 1.49 -3.67
C ALA A 32 -17.76 1.46 -4.15
N LEU A 33 -17.53 1.46 -5.47
CA LEU A 33 -16.18 1.55 -6.06
C LEU A 33 -15.52 2.87 -5.72
N GLY A 34 -16.23 4.00 -5.83
CA GLY A 34 -15.69 5.31 -5.45
C GLY A 34 -15.33 5.41 -3.96
N ARG A 35 -16.10 4.76 -3.07
CA ARG A 35 -15.75 4.65 -1.64
C ARG A 35 -14.47 3.84 -1.43
N GLU A 36 -14.35 2.68 -2.07
CA GLU A 36 -13.14 1.84 -1.98
C GLU A 36 -11.92 2.58 -2.51
N GLU A 37 -12.05 3.31 -3.62
CA GLU A 37 -10.99 4.17 -4.15
C GLU A 37 -10.55 5.23 -3.11
N SER A 38 -11.52 5.91 -2.49
CA SER A 38 -11.26 6.92 -1.47
C SER A 38 -10.54 6.33 -0.26
N VAL A 39 -10.95 5.13 0.19
CA VAL A 39 -10.31 4.43 1.32
C VAL A 39 -8.86 4.07 0.99
N LEU A 40 -8.59 3.51 -0.19
CA LEU A 40 -7.22 3.19 -0.62
C LEU A 40 -6.34 4.43 -0.67
N ARG A 41 -6.83 5.53 -1.26
CA ARG A 41 -6.09 6.79 -1.33
C ARG A 41 -5.77 7.36 0.05
N LYS A 42 -6.71 7.31 0.99
CA LYS A 42 -6.50 7.74 2.38
C LYS A 42 -5.44 6.91 3.09
N LYS A 43 -5.45 5.58 2.90
CA LYS A 43 -4.44 4.69 3.47
C LYS A 43 -3.05 4.95 2.91
N ILE A 44 -2.95 5.10 1.58
CA ILE A 44 -1.69 5.47 0.91
C ILE A 44 -1.16 6.77 1.48
N HIS A 45 -2.00 7.81 1.55
CA HIS A 45 -1.57 9.12 2.05
C HIS A 45 -1.08 9.05 3.50
N LYS A 46 -1.79 8.33 4.37
CA LYS A 46 -1.38 8.14 5.75
C LYS A 46 -0.01 7.45 5.86
N LEU A 47 0.23 6.38 5.10
CA LEU A 47 1.53 5.71 5.09
C LEU A 47 2.64 6.61 4.54
N GLU A 48 2.34 7.45 3.55
CA GLU A 48 3.29 8.44 3.03
C GLU A 48 3.66 9.49 4.09
N GLU A 49 2.69 9.95 4.89
CA GLU A 49 2.91 10.83 6.05
C GLU A 49 3.75 10.15 7.14
N ASP A 50 3.43 8.90 7.49
CA ASP A 50 4.17 8.11 8.47
C ASP A 50 5.64 7.90 8.04
N ILE A 51 5.88 7.58 6.77
CA ILE A 51 7.25 7.46 6.21
C ILE A 51 7.99 8.80 6.30
N ALA A 52 7.33 9.91 5.96
CA ALA A 52 7.94 11.23 6.04
C ALA A 52 8.35 11.56 7.48
N LEU A 53 7.51 11.25 8.45
CA LEU A 53 7.80 11.39 9.87
C LEU A 53 8.99 10.53 10.30
N TRP A 54 9.01 9.25 9.93
CA TRP A 54 10.11 8.34 10.27
C TRP A 54 11.44 8.79 9.66
N ARG A 55 11.44 9.24 8.40
CA ARG A 55 12.63 9.78 7.73
C ARG A 55 13.14 11.05 8.41
N ASN A 56 12.24 11.96 8.79
CA ASN A 56 12.61 13.18 9.52
C ASN A 56 13.24 12.83 10.87
N ASN A 57 12.61 11.94 11.63
CA ASN A 57 13.13 11.47 12.92
C ASN A 57 14.50 10.79 12.77
N LEU A 58 14.67 9.93 11.75
CA LEU A 58 15.96 9.30 11.46
C LEU A 58 17.06 10.31 11.15
N SER A 59 16.74 11.36 10.39
CA SER A 59 17.70 12.43 10.07
C SER A 59 18.18 13.16 11.33
N PHE A 60 17.37 13.25 12.38
CA PHE A 60 17.76 13.81 13.67
C PHE A 60 18.70 12.88 14.46
N PHE A 61 18.42 11.57 14.46
CA PHE A 61 19.22 10.58 15.21
C PHE A 61 20.53 10.19 14.52
N ALA A 62 20.65 10.36 13.20
CA ALA A 62 21.86 10.04 12.45
C ALA A 62 23.11 10.85 12.87
N ALA A 63 22.92 11.98 13.56
CA ALA A 63 24.01 12.78 14.13
C ALA A 63 24.64 12.16 15.41
N SER A 64 24.01 11.13 16.00
CA SER A 64 24.44 10.49 17.25
C SER A 64 25.14 9.15 16.98
N LYS A 65 26.32 8.96 17.59
CA LYS A 65 27.14 7.72 17.50
C LYS A 65 26.49 6.46 18.11
N THR A 66 25.32 6.56 18.75
CA THR A 66 24.67 5.46 19.49
C THR A 66 23.34 4.99 18.88
N ALA A 67 22.94 5.51 17.70
CA ALA A 67 21.61 5.28 17.15
C ALA A 67 21.50 4.15 16.09
N ASP A 68 22.56 3.38 15.83
CA ASP A 68 22.63 2.46 14.70
C ASP A 68 21.51 1.39 14.70
N LYS A 69 21.17 0.83 15.87
CA LYS A 69 20.10 -0.17 15.98
C LYS A 69 18.72 0.43 15.70
N LEU A 70 18.44 1.61 16.27
CA LEU A 70 17.17 2.32 16.05
C LEU A 70 17.03 2.69 14.57
N LYS A 71 18.14 3.08 13.95
CA LYS A 71 18.17 3.41 12.52
C LYS A 71 17.77 2.22 11.66
N ALA A 72 18.38 1.05 11.91
CA ALA A 72 18.04 -0.17 11.18
C ALA A 72 16.55 -0.57 11.33
N GLU A 73 16.00 -0.47 12.55
CA GLU A 73 14.59 -0.79 12.81
C GLU A 73 13.62 0.15 12.05
N PHE A 74 13.92 1.44 11.99
CA PHE A 74 13.08 2.39 11.25
C PHE A 74 13.29 2.30 9.74
N GLU A 75 14.50 1.99 9.26
CA GLU A 75 14.75 1.72 7.83
C GLU A 75 13.97 0.50 7.33
N GLU A 76 13.90 -0.58 8.14
CA GLU A 76 13.07 -1.74 7.84
C GLU A 76 11.58 -1.37 7.78
N LYS A 77 11.07 -0.64 8.77
CA LYS A 77 9.67 -0.16 8.78
C LYS A 77 9.33 0.73 7.58
N ILE A 78 10.23 1.64 7.21
CA ILE A 78 10.05 2.48 6.02
C ILE A 78 9.94 1.61 4.77
N LYS A 79 10.83 0.63 4.62
CA LYS A 79 10.83 -0.26 3.46
C LYS A 79 9.54 -1.07 3.37
N GLU A 80 9.07 -1.64 4.49
CA GLU A 80 7.80 -2.37 4.53
C GLU A 80 6.61 -1.47 4.15
N ALA A 81 6.55 -0.26 4.67
CA ALA A 81 5.50 0.70 4.32
C ALA A 81 5.56 1.14 2.86
N GLU A 82 6.76 1.29 2.27
CA GLU A 82 6.93 1.59 0.85
C GLU A 82 6.44 0.43 -0.05
N ASP A 83 6.76 -0.81 0.34
CA ASP A 83 6.28 -2.01 -0.36
C ASP A 83 4.74 -2.12 -0.25
N GLU A 84 4.16 -1.81 0.91
CA GLU A 84 2.71 -1.76 1.10
C GLU A 84 2.05 -0.67 0.25
N ILE A 85 2.60 0.55 0.22
CA ILE A 85 2.12 1.63 -0.66
C ILE A 85 2.14 1.18 -2.13
N LYS A 86 3.21 0.49 -2.55
CA LYS A 86 3.34 -0.01 -3.92
C LYS A 86 2.24 -1.02 -4.26
N ALA A 87 1.93 -1.94 -3.34
CA ALA A 87 0.83 -2.88 -3.50
C ALA A 87 -0.53 -2.15 -3.58
N MET A 88 -0.79 -1.22 -2.66
CA MET A 88 -2.04 -0.43 -2.68
C MET A 88 -2.20 0.43 -3.95
N LYS A 89 -1.09 0.97 -4.49
CA LYS A 89 -1.09 1.70 -5.77
C LYS A 89 -1.42 0.79 -6.95
N LYS A 90 -0.97 -0.48 -6.93
CA LYS A 90 -1.36 -1.49 -7.93
C LYS A 90 -2.87 -1.76 -7.85
N ASP A 91 -3.40 -2.01 -6.64
CA ASP A 91 -4.82 -2.26 -6.44
C ASP A 91 -5.68 -1.08 -6.87
N LEU A 92 -5.25 0.15 -6.55
CA LEU A 92 -5.92 1.38 -6.97
C LEU A 92 -5.99 1.50 -8.50
N ARG A 93 -4.92 1.12 -9.20
CA ARG A 93 -4.90 1.11 -10.67
C ARG A 93 -5.87 0.09 -11.24
N THR A 94 -5.88 -1.13 -10.70
CA THR A 94 -6.82 -2.18 -11.12
C THR A 94 -8.27 -1.76 -10.87
N LEU A 95 -8.55 -1.14 -9.73
CA LEU A 95 -9.87 -0.61 -9.40
C LEU A 95 -10.33 0.46 -10.41
N ARG A 96 -9.46 1.41 -10.75
CA ARG A 96 -9.79 2.45 -11.74
C ARG A 96 -10.03 1.89 -13.13
N GLN A 97 -9.19 0.97 -13.58
CA GLN A 97 -9.40 0.28 -14.86
C GLN A 97 -10.76 -0.40 -14.92
N ALA A 98 -11.19 -1.01 -13.81
CA ALA A 98 -12.52 -1.59 -13.73
C ALA A 98 -13.64 -0.54 -13.67
N VAL A 99 -13.42 0.68 -13.17
CA VAL A 99 -14.46 1.73 -13.20
C VAL A 99 -14.63 2.30 -14.61
N ASP A 100 -13.53 2.40 -15.37
CA ASP A 100 -13.51 2.96 -16.72
C ASP A 100 -14.04 1.98 -17.80
N GLU A 101 -14.20 0.69 -17.46
CA GLU A 101 -14.82 -0.39 -18.26
C GLU A 101 -16.32 -0.57 -18.00
#